data_AF-A0A4Y8C799-F1
#
_entry.id   AF-A0A4Y8C799-F1
#
_cell.length_a   1.000
_cell.length_b   1.000
_cell.length_c   1.000
_cell.angle_alpha   90.00
_cell.angle_beta   90.00
_cell.angle_gamma   90.00
#
_symmetry.space_group_name_H-M   'P 1'
#
loop_
_entity.id
_entity.type
_entity.pdbx_description
1 polymer ?
#
loop_
_entity_poly.entity_id
_entity_poly.type
_entity_poly.pdbx_seq_one_letter_code
_entity_poly.pdbx_strand_id
1 'polypeptide(L)'
;SRLANVRDPEQKRKIIGNTFIEVFEEEAKKHKDVKYLAQGTLYTDIIESSVVGASKTIKSHHNVGGLPEKMNLKLIEPLKEIFKDEVRALGLELGLSKEVVYRHPFPGPGLAIR
;
A
#
# COMPACT_ATOMS: atom_id res chain seq x y z
N SER A 1 -20.08 1.01 -11.18
CA SER A 1 -18.96 0.66 -10.28
C SER A 1 -18.54 -0.77 -10.55
N ARG A 2 -17.23 -1.09 -10.59
CA ARG A 2 -16.72 -2.49 -10.70
C ARG A 2 -17.12 -3.37 -9.50
N LEU A 3 -17.67 -2.77 -8.45
CA LEU A 3 -18.16 -3.43 -7.23
C LEU A 3 -19.69 -3.64 -7.22
N ALA A 4 -20.40 -3.28 -8.29
CA ALA A 4 -21.85 -3.42 -8.35
C ALA A 4 -22.25 -4.90 -8.14
N ASN A 5 -23.16 -5.15 -7.20
CA ASN A 5 -23.63 -6.49 -6.82
C ASN A 5 -22.55 -7.44 -6.24
N VAL A 6 -21.36 -6.96 -5.93
CA VAL A 6 -20.31 -7.75 -5.28
C VAL A 6 -20.54 -7.74 -3.76
N ARG A 7 -20.87 -8.89 -3.18
CA ARG A 7 -21.10 -9.04 -1.74
C ARG A 7 -19.90 -9.57 -0.99
N ASP A 8 -19.14 -10.48 -1.61
CA ASP A 8 -17.98 -11.12 -0.99
C ASP A 8 -16.86 -10.11 -0.71
N PRO A 9 -16.42 -9.94 0.56
CA PRO A 9 -15.39 -8.97 0.92
C PRO A 9 -14.06 -9.22 0.23
N GLU A 10 -13.65 -10.48 0.06
CA GLU A 10 -12.39 -10.83 -0.60
C GLU A 10 -12.43 -10.52 -2.10
N GLN A 11 -13.57 -10.76 -2.75
CA GLN A 11 -13.80 -10.33 -4.12
C GLN A 11 -13.75 -8.80 -4.26
N LYS A 12 -14.32 -8.05 -3.31
CA LYS A 12 -14.18 -6.58 -3.30
C LYS A 12 -12.72 -6.15 -3.16
N ARG A 13 -11.96 -6.77 -2.25
CA ARG A 13 -10.52 -6.49 -2.07
C ARG A 13 -9.74 -6.71 -3.36
N LYS A 14 -9.94 -7.85 -4.04
CA LYS A 14 -9.29 -8.18 -5.31
C LYS A 14 -9.64 -7.18 -6.42
N ILE A 15 -10.92 -6.86 -6.57
CA ILE A 15 -11.36 -5.88 -7.58
C ILE A 15 -10.73 -4.51 -7.35
N ILE A 16 -10.71 -4.04 -6.09
CA ILE A 16 -10.11 -2.74 -5.75
C ILE A 16 -8.59 -2.77 -5.98
N GLY A 17 -7.91 -3.82 -5.53
CA GLY A 17 -6.48 -4.01 -5.75
C GLY A 17 -6.10 -3.97 -7.22
N ASN A 18 -6.76 -4.78 -8.05
CA ASN A 18 -6.53 -4.83 -9.49
C ASN A 18 -6.80 -3.47 -10.15
N THR A 19 -7.89 -2.80 -9.77
CA THR A 19 -8.24 -1.48 -10.33
C THR A 19 -7.21 -0.43 -9.94
N PHE A 20 -6.68 -0.46 -8.72
CA PHE A 20 -5.61 0.43 -8.29
C PHE A 20 -4.35 0.24 -9.13
N ILE A 21 -3.96 -1.02 -9.38
CA ILE A 21 -2.78 -1.36 -10.19
C ILE A 21 -2.94 -0.86 -11.63
N GLU A 22 -4.08 -1.14 -12.26
CA GLU A 22 -4.36 -0.71 -13.64
C GLU A 22 -4.25 0.82 -13.79
N VAL A 23 -4.89 1.57 -12.88
CA VAL A 23 -4.84 3.04 -12.89
C VAL A 23 -3.44 3.56 -12.57
N PHE A 24 -2.74 2.92 -11.64
CA PHE A 24 -1.36 3.29 -11.29
C PHE A 24 -0.41 3.08 -12.48
N GLU A 25 -0.51 1.95 -13.20
CA GLU A 25 0.29 1.70 -14.39
C GLU A 25 -0.02 2.69 -15.52
N GLU A 26 -1.29 3.00 -15.75
CA GLU A 26 -1.71 3.99 -16.73
C GLU A 26 -1.09 5.37 -16.43
N GLU A 27 -1.12 5.77 -15.17
CA GLU A 27 -0.54 7.05 -14.73
C GLU A 27 0.99 7.04 -14.80
N ALA A 28 1.64 5.98 -14.31
CA ALA A 28 3.09 5.85 -14.33
C ALA A 28 3.66 5.94 -15.76
N LYS A 29 2.97 5.38 -16.76
CA LYS A 29 3.37 5.45 -18.18
C LYS A 29 3.40 6.88 -18.73
N LYS A 30 2.67 7.83 -18.13
CA LYS A 30 2.70 9.25 -18.52
C LYS A 30 4.00 9.93 -18.12
N HIS A 31 4.73 9.37 -17.16
CA HIS A 31 6.00 9.91 -16.65
C HIS A 31 7.18 9.10 -17.18
N LYS A 32 7.92 9.66 -18.15
CA LYS A 32 8.99 8.94 -18.86
C LYS A 32 10.31 8.77 -18.08
N ASP A 33 10.57 9.65 -17.11
CA ASP A 33 11.87 9.72 -16.42
C ASP A 33 11.85 9.17 -14.99
N VAL A 34 10.75 8.50 -14.59
CA VAL A 34 10.63 7.91 -13.27
C VAL A 34 11.31 6.54 -13.27
N LYS A 35 12.34 6.40 -12.43
CA LYS A 35 13.11 5.16 -12.27
C LYS A 35 12.77 4.39 -11.01
N TYR A 36 12.19 5.07 -10.02
CA TYR A 36 11.98 4.54 -8.68
C TYR A 36 10.52 4.61 -8.28
N LEU A 37 10.08 3.59 -7.57
CA LEU A 37 8.83 3.59 -6.82
C LEU A 37 9.17 3.61 -5.34
N ALA A 38 8.78 4.66 -4.63
CA ALA A 38 8.95 4.74 -3.19
C ALA A 38 7.73 4.19 -2.46
N GLN A 39 7.93 3.30 -1.49
CA GLN A 39 6.86 2.80 -0.61
C GLN A 39 7.17 3.10 0.85
N GLY A 40 6.12 3.46 1.60
CA GLY A 40 6.19 3.76 3.03
C GLY A 40 6.12 2.53 3.93
N THR A 41 6.54 1.36 3.46
CA THR A 41 6.55 0.09 4.20
C THR A 41 7.33 0.27 5.51
N LEU A 42 6.74 -0.15 6.63
CA LEU A 42 7.35 -0.10 7.96
C LEU A 42 7.88 -1.46 8.42
N TYR A 43 8.68 -1.46 9.48
CA TYR A 43 9.22 -2.70 10.03
C TYR A 43 8.12 -3.66 10.52
N THR A 44 7.05 -3.12 11.10
CA THR A 44 5.87 -3.91 11.53
C THR A 44 5.20 -4.62 10.37
N ASP A 45 5.17 -4.01 9.19
CA ASP A 45 4.57 -4.60 7.99
C ASP A 45 5.34 -5.83 7.51
N ILE A 46 6.68 -5.77 7.63
CA ILE A 46 7.57 -6.87 7.23
C ILE A 46 7.41 -8.07 8.16
N ILE A 47 7.40 -7.86 9.48
CA ILE A 47 7.20 -8.95 10.45
C ILE A 47 5.82 -9.59 10.27
N GLU A 48 4.78 -8.79 10.09
CA GLU A 48 3.44 -9.32 9.87
C GLU A 48 3.32 -10.14 8.59
N SER A 49 4.16 -9.87 7.59
CA SER A 49 4.20 -10.60 6.33
C SER A 49 4.97 -11.93 6.41
N SER A 50 5.96 -12.04 7.32
CA SER A 50 6.86 -13.19 7.43
C SER A 50 6.36 -14.27 8.38
N VAL A 51 5.61 -13.90 9.42
CA VAL A 51 5.12 -14.83 10.46
C VAL A 51 3.89 -15.63 10.01
N VAL A 52 3.13 -15.15 9.02
CA VAL A 52 1.86 -15.80 8.61
C VAL A 52 2.07 -16.70 7.39
N GLY A 53 2.61 -17.90 7.61
CA GLY A 53 2.83 -18.94 6.60
C GLY A 53 1.59 -19.43 5.83
N ALA A 54 0.39 -18.91 6.12
CA ALA A 54 -0.87 -19.24 5.43
C ALA A 54 -1.51 -18.04 4.69
N SER A 55 -0.93 -16.84 4.75
CA SER A 55 -1.56 -15.59 4.27
C SER A 55 -0.88 -14.98 3.04
N LYS A 56 -0.15 -15.79 2.25
CA LYS A 56 0.46 -15.34 0.98
C LYS A 56 -0.57 -14.73 0.01
N THR A 57 -1.82 -15.20 0.04
CA THR A 57 -2.89 -14.75 -0.86
C THR A 57 -3.63 -13.51 -0.36
N ILE A 58 -3.67 -13.25 0.94
CA ILE A 58 -4.54 -12.23 1.55
C ILE A 58 -3.81 -10.89 1.77
N LYS A 59 -2.48 -10.91 1.98
CA LYS A 59 -1.66 -9.70 2.15
C LYS A 59 -0.81 -9.32 0.94
N SER A 60 -1.03 -9.97 -0.21
CA SER A 60 -0.43 -9.53 -1.48
C SER A 60 -0.70 -8.05 -1.74
N HIS A 61 -1.88 -7.53 -1.39
CA HIS A 61 -2.30 -6.20 -1.83
C HIS A 61 -1.97 -5.04 -0.89
N HIS A 62 -1.20 -5.24 0.19
CA HIS A 62 -1.05 -4.18 1.19
C HIS A 62 0.31 -3.51 1.34
N ASN A 63 1.43 -4.12 0.93
CA ASN A 63 2.70 -3.40 0.96
C ASN A 63 3.65 -3.66 -0.22
N VAL A 64 3.65 -4.82 -0.91
CA VAL A 64 4.48 -5.00 -2.14
C VAL A 64 3.88 -5.99 -3.15
N GLY A 65 2.97 -6.89 -2.78
CA GLY A 65 2.55 -8.02 -3.62
C GLY A 65 1.41 -7.79 -4.61
N GLY A 66 0.98 -6.54 -4.83
CA GLY A 66 0.00 -6.18 -5.85
C GLY A 66 0.67 -5.57 -7.08
N LEU A 67 1.94 -5.20 -7.00
CA LEU A 67 2.57 -4.56 -8.15
C LEU A 67 2.72 -5.59 -9.29
N PRO A 68 2.47 -5.18 -10.54
CA PRO A 68 2.65 -6.03 -11.71
C PRO A 68 4.03 -6.72 -11.67
N GLU A 69 4.09 -8.01 -12.01
CA GLU A 69 5.36 -8.75 -12.05
C GLU A 69 6.43 -8.07 -12.94
N LYS A 70 5.98 -7.25 -13.89
CA LYS A 70 6.82 -6.44 -14.77
C LYS A 70 6.46 -4.96 -14.65
N MET A 71 7.06 -4.27 -13.69
CA MET A 71 7.14 -2.82 -13.72
C MET A 71 8.55 -2.37 -14.09
N ASN A 72 8.66 -1.33 -14.92
CA ASN A 72 9.93 -0.68 -15.26
C ASN A 72 10.42 0.27 -14.15
N LEU A 73 10.06 0.01 -12.88
CA LEU A 73 10.37 0.85 -11.73
C LEU A 73 11.14 0.04 -10.68
N LYS A 74 12.19 0.64 -10.12
CA LYS A 74 12.95 0.06 -9.02
C LYS A 74 12.32 0.45 -7.68
N LEU A 75 11.91 -0.54 -6.90
CA LEU A 75 11.34 -0.31 -5.58
C LEU A 75 12.38 0.24 -4.58
N ILE A 76 12.00 1.25 -3.80
CA ILE A 76 12.76 1.76 -2.65
C ILE A 76 11.83 1.90 -1.42
N GLU A 77 12.29 1.43 -0.27
CA GLU A 77 11.51 1.38 0.97
C GLU A 77 12.33 2.00 2.12
N PRO A 78 12.38 3.34 2.21
CA PRO A 78 13.25 4.03 3.15
C PRO A 78 12.84 3.85 4.62
N LEU A 79 11.59 3.49 4.90
CA LEU A 79 11.04 3.36 6.25
C LEU A 79 11.00 1.91 6.76
N LYS A 80 11.55 0.97 6.00
CA LYS A 80 11.39 -0.48 6.23
C LYS A 80 11.96 -0.98 7.57
N GLU A 81 12.85 -0.21 8.20
CA GLU A 81 13.49 -0.51 9.49
C GLU A 81 12.93 0.35 10.63
N ILE A 82 11.87 1.13 10.38
CA ILE A 82 11.33 2.12 11.31
C ILE A 82 9.98 1.65 11.87
N PHE A 83 9.75 1.87 13.16
CA PHE A 83 8.47 1.64 13.83
C PHE A 83 7.48 2.81 13.68
N LYS A 84 6.22 2.57 14.02
CA LYS A 84 5.13 3.52 13.78
C LYS A 84 5.26 4.82 14.59
N ASP A 85 5.74 4.73 15.82
CA ASP A 85 6.04 5.87 16.69
C ASP A 85 7.22 6.70 16.16
N GLU A 86 8.27 6.03 15.68
CA GLU A 86 9.43 6.68 15.07
C GLU A 86 9.06 7.41 13.75
N VAL A 87 8.23 6.79 12.89
CA VAL A 87 7.72 7.47 11.68
C VAL A 87 6.87 8.70 12.02
N ARG A 88 6.13 8.67 13.13
CA ARG A 88 5.38 9.85 13.59
C ARG A 88 6.31 10.96 14.05
N ALA A 89 7.33 10.64 14.83
CA ALA A 89 8.33 11.62 15.26
C ALA A 89 9.04 12.25 14.04
N LEU A 90 9.45 11.43 13.07
CA LEU A 90 10.02 11.89 11.81
C LEU A 90 9.07 12.81 11.04
N GLY A 91 7.79 12.45 10.96
CA GLY A 91 6.79 13.28 10.28
C GLY A 91 6.64 14.68 10.89
N LEU A 92 6.68 14.78 12.22
CA LEU A 92 6.64 16.07 12.93
C LEU A 92 7.91 16.90 12.68
N GLU A 93 9.08 16.26 12.70
CA GLU A 93 10.36 16.93 12.43
C GLU A 93 10.43 17.46 10.99
N LEU A 94 9.82 16.75 10.04
CA LEU A 94 9.68 17.18 8.65
C LEU A 94 8.59 18.27 8.43
N GLY A 95 7.93 18.71 9.51
CA GLY A 95 6.92 19.78 9.47
C GLY A 95 5.52 19.35 9.03
N LEU A 96 5.21 18.04 9.03
CA LEU A 96 3.85 17.57 8.78
C LEU A 96 2.92 17.97 9.94
N SER A 97 1.66 18.28 9.62
CA SER A 97 0.70 18.64 10.66
C SER A 97 0.40 17.47 11.60
N LYS A 98 0.21 17.77 12.88
CA LYS A 98 -0.13 16.77 13.90
C LYS A 98 -1.40 16.00 13.52
N GLU A 99 -2.36 16.66 12.88
CA GLU A 99 -3.58 16.01 12.40
C GLU A 99 -3.30 14.88 11.40
N VAL A 100 -2.40 15.10 10.45
CA VAL A 100 -2.02 14.09 9.45
C VAL A 100 -1.23 12.96 10.10
N VAL A 101 -0.25 13.30 10.95
CA VAL A 101 0.65 12.33 11.60
C VAL A 101 -0.10 11.38 12.55
N TYR A 102 -1.08 11.89 13.30
CA TYR A 102 -1.81 11.11 14.30
C TYR A 102 -3.15 10.56 13.79
N ARG A 103 -3.49 10.77 12.51
CA ARG A 103 -4.70 10.22 11.91
C ARG A 103 -4.76 8.69 12.10
N HIS A 104 -5.96 8.19 12.40
CA HIS A 104 -6.19 6.75 12.48
C HIS A 104 -5.92 6.06 11.15
N PRO A 105 -5.41 4.81 11.16
CA PRO A 105 -5.21 4.05 9.95
C PRO A 105 -6.54 3.87 9.20
N PHE A 106 -6.47 3.96 7.87
CA PHE A 106 -7.60 3.74 7.00
C PHE A 106 -7.25 2.63 6.00
N PRO A 107 -8.11 1.62 5.82
CA PRO A 107 -7.78 0.48 4.96
C PRO A 107 -7.77 0.90 3.48
N GLY A 108 -6.90 0.27 2.68
CA GLY A 108 -6.83 0.49 1.23
C GLY A 108 -8.17 0.31 0.49
N PRO A 109 -8.93 -0.78 0.75
CA PRO A 109 -10.31 -0.93 0.23
C PRO A 109 -11.33 0.11 0.74
N GLY A 110 -10.94 0.96 1.70
CA GLY A 110 -11.75 2.00 2.28
C GLY A 110 -13.06 1.49 2.87
N LEU A 111 -14.16 2.18 2.55
CA LEU A 111 -15.49 1.84 3.05
C LEU A 111 -16.09 0.60 2.37
N ALA A 112 -15.50 0.07 1.30
CA ALA A 112 -16.07 -1.06 0.55
C ALA A 112 -16.13 -2.37 1.38
N ILE A 113 -15.28 -2.48 2.40
CA ILE A 113 -15.21 -3.60 3.35
C ILE A 113 -15.89 -3.29 4.69
N ARG A 114 -16.61 -2.17 4.79
CA ARG A 114 -17.49 -1.84 5.92
C ARG A 114 -18.94 -2.08 5.52
#